data_AF-A0A455UBX0-F1
#
_entry.id   AF-A0A455UBX0-F1
#
_cell.length_a   1.000
_cell.length_b   1.000
_cell.length_c   1.000
_cell.angle_alpha   90.00
_cell.angle_beta   90.00
_cell.angle_gamma   90.00
#
_symmetry.space_group_name_H-M   'P 1'
#
loop_
_entity.id
_entity.type
_entity.pdbx_description
1 polymer ?
#
loop_
_entity_poly.entity_id
_entity_poly.type
_entity_poly.pdbx_seq_one_letter_code
_entity_poly.pdbx_strand_id
1 'polypeptide(L)'
;MGWQGSWTVFYWAWTVTWSPFIGIFVARISRGRTIREFVLGVLFAPSIFTLVWFAVFGWSAMEIDGIGADARAAMGHKPVFYLMPSVKASLLLCSLFSKISPRLP
;
A
#
# COMPACT_ATOMS: atom_id res chain seq x y z
N MET A 1 6.64 25.59 -10.74
CA MET A 1 5.43 24.74 -10.71
C MET A 1 5.12 24.45 -9.24
N GLY A 2 3.92 24.77 -8.75
CA GLY A 2 3.53 24.55 -7.35
C GLY A 2 3.31 23.06 -7.02
N TRP A 3 2.71 22.76 -5.87
CA TRP A 3 2.49 21.40 -5.34
C TRP A 3 1.90 20.38 -6.35
N GLN A 4 1.14 20.86 -7.35
CA GLN A 4 0.49 20.03 -8.38
C GLN A 4 1.52 19.44 -9.33
N GLY A 5 2.57 20.19 -9.68
CA GLY A 5 3.63 19.73 -10.57
C GLY A 5 4.51 18.67 -9.93
N SER A 6 4.82 18.83 -8.64
CA SER A 6 5.69 17.90 -7.90
C SER A 6 5.03 16.55 -7.60
N TRP A 7 3.72 16.54 -7.34
CA TRP A 7 3.03 15.31 -6.92
C TRP A 7 2.01 14.84 -7.95
N THR A 8 0.96 15.63 -8.18
CA THR A 8 -0.18 15.20 -9.00
C THR A 8 0.22 14.91 -10.44
N VAL A 9 0.90 15.86 -11.10
CA VAL A 9 1.36 15.71 -12.49
C VAL A 9 2.39 14.60 -12.60
N PHE A 10 3.28 14.46 -11.61
CA PHE A 10 4.24 13.36 -11.55
C PHE A 10 3.55 11.99 -11.53
N TYR A 11 2.53 11.79 -10.68
CA TYR A 11 1.78 10.53 -10.62
C TYR A 11 1.00 10.25 -11.91
N TRP A 12 0.41 11.26 -12.54
CA TRP A 12 -0.22 11.11 -13.85
C TRP A 12 0.80 10.69 -14.91
N ALA A 13 1.94 11.38 -14.99
CA ALA A 13 2.99 11.06 -15.96
C ALA A 13 3.56 9.65 -15.73
N TRP A 14 3.87 9.30 -14.49
CA TRP A 14 4.30 7.96 -14.10
C TRP A 14 3.32 6.91 -14.60
N THR A 15 2.04 7.01 -14.23
CA THR A 15 1.06 5.94 -14.54
C THR A 15 0.88 5.76 -16.04
N VAL A 16 0.90 6.85 -16.81
CA VAL A 16 0.85 6.81 -18.29
C VAL A 16 2.07 6.09 -18.86
N THR A 17 3.28 6.38 -18.38
CA THR A 17 4.51 5.69 -18.84
C THR A 17 4.47 4.18 -18.61
N TRP A 18 3.83 3.72 -17.53
CA TRP A 18 3.75 2.30 -17.18
C TRP A 18 2.55 1.57 -17.81
N SER A 19 1.61 2.30 -18.39
CA SER A 19 0.40 1.78 -19.01
C SER A 19 0.63 0.69 -20.09
N PRO A 20 1.60 0.79 -21.02
CA PRO A 20 1.81 -0.27 -22.01
C PRO A 20 2.22 -1.61 -21.39
N PHE A 21 2.99 -1.59 -20.31
CA PHE A 21 3.39 -2.82 -19.60
C PHE A 21 2.22 -3.44 -18.82
N ILE A 22 1.55 -2.62 -18.00
CA ILE A 22 0.44 -3.08 -17.14
C ILE A 22 -0.74 -3.58 -17.99
N GLY A 23 -1.06 -2.87 -19.08
CA GLY A 23 -2.17 -3.25 -19.96
C GLY A 23 -1.98 -4.63 -20.61
N ILE A 24 -0.76 -4.93 -21.09
CA ILE A 24 -0.46 -6.24 -21.66
C ILE A 24 -0.54 -7.34 -20.59
N PHE A 25 0.03 -7.11 -19.41
CA PHE A 25 -0.02 -8.08 -18.32
C PHE A 25 -1.46 -8.42 -17.91
N VAL A 26 -2.26 -7.38 -17.66
CA VAL A 26 -3.65 -7.49 -17.22
C VAL A 26 -4.53 -8.15 -18.29
N ALA A 27 -4.30 -7.86 -19.58
CA ALA A 27 -4.99 -8.54 -20.68
C ALA A 27 -4.68 -10.04 -20.75
N ARG A 28 -3.43 -10.44 -20.47
CA ARG A 28 -3.00 -11.85 -20.52
C ARG A 28 -3.64 -12.70 -19.43
N ILE A 29 -3.72 -12.16 -18.20
CA ILE A 29 -4.32 -12.87 -17.05
C ILE A 29 -5.86 -12.88 -17.09
N SER A 30 -6.47 -12.02 -17.89
CA SER A 30 -7.95 -11.86 -17.95
C SER A 30 -8.63 -12.64 -19.06
N ARG A 31 -7.95 -13.64 -19.65
CA ARG A 31 -8.51 -14.46 -20.74
C ARG A 31 -9.77 -15.20 -20.27
N GLY A 32 -10.86 -15.08 -21.04
CA GLY A 32 -12.13 -15.77 -20.76
C GLY A 32 -13.05 -15.09 -19.73
N ARG A 33 -12.69 -13.90 -19.23
CA ARG A 33 -13.55 -13.07 -18.36
C ARG A 33 -14.46 -12.18 -19.21
N THR A 34 -15.65 -11.86 -18.70
CA THR A 34 -16.51 -10.83 -19.34
C THR A 34 -15.91 -9.43 -19.15
N ILE A 35 -16.24 -8.49 -20.04
CA ILE A 35 -15.78 -7.10 -19.94
C ILE A 35 -16.18 -6.48 -18.59
N ARG A 36 -17.38 -6.82 -18.08
CA ARG A 36 -17.86 -6.30 -16.80
C ARG A 36 -17.03 -6.80 -15.61
N GLU A 37 -16.77 -8.10 -15.54
CA GLU A 37 -15.93 -8.69 -14.49
C GLU A 37 -14.49 -8.19 -14.58
N PHE A 38 -13.99 -7.99 -15.80
CA PHE A 38 -12.69 -7.41 -16.05
C PHE A 38 -12.58 -5.99 -15.47
N VAL A 39 -13.51 -5.10 -15.85
CA VAL A 39 -13.49 -3.70 -15.38
C VAL A 39 -13.63 -3.62 -13.86
N LEU A 40 -14.55 -4.39 -13.27
CA LEU A 40 -14.71 -4.43 -11.82
C LEU A 40 -13.46 -4.96 -11.13
N GLY A 41 -12.87 -6.05 -11.63
CA GLY A 41 -11.65 -6.62 -11.07
C GLY A 41 -10.46 -5.65 -11.13
N VAL A 42 -10.27 -4.98 -12.27
CA VAL A 42 -9.16 -4.03 -12.49
C VAL A 42 -9.32 -2.75 -11.67
N LEU A 43 -10.55 -2.34 -11.35
CA LEU A 43 -10.77 -1.18 -10.48
C LEU A 43 -10.66 -1.55 -9.00
N PHE A 44 -11.40 -2.56 -8.54
CA PHE A 44 -11.50 -2.86 -7.11
C PHE A 44 -10.25 -3.52 -6.53
N ALA A 45 -9.60 -4.45 -7.25
CA ALA A 45 -8.44 -5.14 -6.71
C ALA A 45 -7.28 -4.19 -6.35
N PRO A 46 -6.81 -3.29 -7.24
CA PRO A 46 -5.75 -2.35 -6.89
C PRO A 46 -6.24 -1.27 -5.92
N SER A 47 -7.50 -0.81 -5.98
CA SER A 47 -8.01 0.18 -5.02
C SER A 47 -8.04 -0.36 -3.59
N ILE A 48 -8.52 -1.59 -3.38
CA ILE A 48 -8.53 -2.22 -2.05
C ILE A 48 -7.09 -2.44 -1.58
N PHE A 49 -6.21 -2.91 -2.47
CA PHE A 49 -4.80 -3.07 -2.16
C PHE A 49 -4.15 -1.75 -1.72
N THR A 50 -4.32 -0.66 -2.48
CA THR A 50 -3.73 0.64 -2.11
C THR A 50 -4.32 1.20 -0.84
N LEU A 51 -5.63 1.04 -0.62
CA LEU A 51 -6.28 1.45 0.63
C LEU A 51 -5.69 0.71 1.84
N VAL A 52 -5.60 -0.61 1.78
CA VAL A 52 -5.01 -1.41 2.85
C VAL A 52 -3.53 -1.04 3.05
N TRP A 53 -2.77 -0.89 1.96
CA TRP A 53 -1.37 -0.50 1.99
C TRP A 53 -1.17 0.86 2.68
N PHE A 54 -1.84 1.91 2.21
CA PHE A 54 -1.73 3.24 2.80
C PHE A 54 -2.26 3.29 4.23
N ALA A 55 -3.30 2.52 4.56
CA ALA A 55 -3.79 2.46 5.93
C ALA A 55 -2.76 1.79 6.87
N VAL A 56 -2.06 0.72 6.44
CA VAL A 56 -1.02 0.07 7.28
C VAL A 56 0.22 0.95 7.38
N PHE A 57 0.81 1.31 6.24
CA PHE A 57 2.11 1.97 6.19
C PHE A 57 2.01 3.47 6.48
N GLY A 58 0.95 4.12 6.00
CA GLY A 58 0.70 5.54 6.30
C GLY A 58 0.44 5.77 7.78
N TRP A 59 -0.36 4.91 8.42
CA TRP A 59 -0.53 4.98 9.88
C TRP A 59 0.80 4.81 10.61
N SER A 60 1.57 3.78 10.24
CA SER A 60 2.84 3.47 10.86
C SER A 60 3.84 4.63 10.77
N ALA A 61 3.88 5.31 9.63
CA ALA A 61 4.70 6.51 9.46
C ALA A 61 4.23 7.65 10.37
N MET A 62 2.91 7.90 10.45
CA MET A 62 2.37 8.95 11.32
C MET A 62 2.63 8.71 12.81
N GLU A 63 2.63 7.44 13.24
CA GLU A 63 2.95 7.07 14.63
C GLU A 63 4.43 7.32 14.95
N ILE A 64 5.34 7.08 13.99
CA ILE A 64 6.77 7.37 14.11
C ILE A 64 7.02 8.89 14.13
N ASP A 65 6.30 9.64 13.29
CA ASP A 65 6.45 11.10 13.16
C ASP A 65 5.78 11.88 14.31
N GLY A 66 5.14 11.19 15.27
CA GLY A 66 4.54 11.79 16.47
C GLY A 66 3.13 12.40 16.26
N ILE A 67 2.64 12.45 15.02
CA ILE A 67 1.31 12.98 14.66
C ILE A 67 0.20 11.95 14.90
N GLY A 68 0.56 10.67 15.04
CA GLY A 68 -0.37 9.57 15.26
C GLY A 68 -1.16 9.63 16.58
N ALA A 69 -0.63 10.32 17.61
CA ALA A 69 -1.30 10.46 18.90
C ALA A 69 -2.58 11.32 18.81
N ASP A 70 -2.50 12.45 18.11
CA ASP A 70 -3.63 13.35 17.89
C ASP A 70 -4.68 12.72 16.96
N ALA A 71 -4.22 11.99 15.93
CA ALA A 71 -5.08 11.23 15.03
C ALA A 71 -5.87 10.13 15.78
N ARG A 72 -5.27 9.51 16.80
CA ARG A 72 -5.93 8.50 17.64
C ARG A 72 -6.96 9.11 18.58
N ALA A 73 -6.66 10.28 19.15
CA ALA A 73 -7.60 11.02 20.01
C ALA A 73 -8.86 11.44 19.24
N ALA A 74 -8.72 11.82 17.96
CA ALA A 74 -9.85 12.21 17.12
C ALA A 74 -10.75 11.04 16.68
N MET A 75 -10.23 9.80 16.60
CA MET A 75 -10.97 8.66 16.03
C MET A 75 -11.68 7.75 17.05
N GLY A 76 -11.34 7.81 18.34
CA GLY A 76 -11.96 6.98 19.39
C GLY A 76 -11.64 5.47 19.27
N HIS A 77 -12.25 4.65 20.12
CA HIS A 77 -12.02 3.19 20.15
C HIS A 77 -12.77 2.48 19.00
N LYS A 78 -12.12 2.31 17.84
CA LYS A 78 -12.69 1.60 16.68
C LYS A 78 -11.95 0.26 16.48
N PRO A 79 -12.67 -0.88 16.32
CA PRO A 79 -12.06 -2.21 16.30
C PRO A 79 -11.23 -2.51 15.04
N VAL A 80 -11.51 -1.84 13.92
CA VAL A 80 -10.78 -2.04 12.64
C VAL A 80 -9.28 -1.74 12.78
N PHE A 81 -8.94 -0.83 13.68
CA PHE A 81 -7.57 -0.36 13.89
C PHE A 81 -6.73 -1.35 14.74
N TYR A 82 -7.37 -2.15 15.60
CA TYR A 82 -6.70 -3.20 16.37
C TYR A 82 -6.34 -4.44 15.54
N LEU A 83 -6.97 -4.61 14.37
CA LEU A 83 -6.77 -5.78 13.51
C LEU A 83 -5.60 -5.61 12.53
N MET A 84 -5.05 -4.40 12.39
CA MET A 84 -3.92 -4.15 11.51
C MET A 84 -2.65 -4.49 12.28
N PRO A 85 -1.90 -5.53 11.88
CA PRO A 85 -0.69 -5.91 12.60
C PRO A 85 0.27 -4.72 12.53
N SER A 86 0.53 -4.15 13.70
CA SER A 86 1.61 -3.21 13.94
C SER A 86 2.87 -3.71 13.24
N VAL A 87 3.65 -2.78 12.70
CA VAL A 87 5.03 -2.94 12.20
C VAL A 87 5.90 -3.83 13.10
N LYS A 88 5.52 -4.06 14.37
CA LYS A 88 6.02 -5.15 15.20
C LYS A 88 6.16 -6.49 14.47
N ALA A 89 5.28 -6.89 13.56
CA ALA A 89 5.45 -8.15 12.82
C ALA A 89 6.63 -8.09 11.81
N SER A 90 6.80 -6.96 11.13
CA SER A 90 7.92 -6.72 10.21
C SER A 90 9.24 -6.53 10.95
N LEU A 91 9.22 -5.83 12.10
CA LEU A 91 10.36 -5.70 13.03
C LEU A 91 10.67 -7.02 13.75
N LEU A 92 9.68 -7.87 14.03
CA LEU A 92 9.87 -9.22 14.56
C LEU A 92 10.52 -10.11 13.52
N LEU A 93 10.07 -10.07 12.26
CA LEU A 93 10.75 -10.79 11.18
C LEU A 93 12.18 -10.27 10.99
N CYS A 94 12.40 -8.95 10.98
CA CYS A 94 13.73 -8.36 10.87
C CYS A 94 14.65 -8.71 12.06
N SER A 95 14.11 -8.74 13.29
CA SER A 95 14.85 -9.16 14.49
C SER A 95 15.05 -10.67 14.61
N LEU A 96 14.13 -11.49 14.08
CA LEU A 96 14.33 -12.93 13.90
C LEU A 96 15.39 -13.21 12.84
N PHE A 97 15.38 -12.51 11.70
CA PHE A 97 16.43 -12.62 10.68
C PHE A 97 17.79 -12.16 11.21
N SER A 98 17.84 -11.10 12.01
CA SER A 98 19.05 -10.68 12.72
C SER A 98 19.56 -11.74 13.71
N LYS A 99 18.66 -12.46 14.41
CA LYS A 99 19.03 -13.57 15.32
C LYS A 99 19.36 -14.89 14.60
N ILE A 100 18.93 -15.08 13.35
CA ILE A 100 19.24 -16.25 12.51
C ILE A 100 20.51 -16.03 11.67
N SER A 101 21.02 -14.80 11.60
CA SER A 101 22.28 -14.43 10.93
C SER A 101 23.56 -14.45 11.81
N PRO A 102 23.75 -15.23 12.90
CA PRO A 102 25.08 -15.44 13.43
C PRO A 102 25.72 -16.63 12.68
N ARG A 103 26.79 -16.33 11.94
CA ARG A 103 27.75 -17.24 11.28
C ARG A 103 27.45 -17.56 9.81
N LEU A 104 27.95 -16.72 8.93
CA LEU A 104 28.78 -17.21 7.83
C LEU A 104 30.16 -16.51 7.95
N PRO A 105 31.27 -17.25 7.81
CA PRO A 105 32.63 -16.72 7.97
C PRO A 105 33.01 -15.69 6.89
#